data_AF-A0A261XUG2-F1
#
_entry.id   AF-A0A261XUG2-F1
#
_cell.length_a   1.000
_cell.length_b   1.000
_cell.length_c   1.000
_cell.angle_alpha   90.00
_cell.angle_beta   90.00
_cell.angle_gamma   90.00
#
_symmetry.space_group_name_H-M   'P 1'
#
loop_
_entity.id
_entity.type
_entity.pdbx_description
1 polymer ?
#
loop_
_entity_poly.entity_id
_entity_poly.type
_entity_poly.pdbx_seq_one_letter_code
_entity_poly.pdbx_strand_id
1 'polypeptide(L)'
;CGRFGKPEDRLWQFEFVVARGEDGKEMSEHDNIKRIVFPYITHPGSRYGLKEDVAFPEDCITVLRCRPFAFAARNCNKWALGRVMLLGDAAHVFPPFGGQGIASGFRDASALAWWLAVACRPNFKPYEQLLEAWYNERKQQLDRSLNATVETVPSSPMIPSVRRWLEQGARRFGMTRYTYQPGMEFIPKGASGLFLPQIYCLPLIANNDLNKMAFTDDIIFHPSKKCIFQVLILLDKLDETKQAAAVFEDIDNPSDGELSAREATYLIHNLNERFVDPNPFTARIATAKEFAQSPLCKGRPEPRYYDEYHIKKEVKGYKYLIIRPDRLIYASCVDKVEVDSAAKALPGLLNGETHDI
;
A
#
# COMPACT_ATOMS: atom_id res chain seq x y z
N CYS A 1 -23.22 -10.87 -0.58
CA CYS A 1 -24.28 -10.00 -0.02
C CYS A 1 -23.78 -9.39 1.28
N GLY A 2 -23.96 -8.10 1.51
CA GLY A 2 -23.45 -7.46 2.71
C GLY A 2 -24.02 -6.07 2.95
N ARG A 3 -23.90 -5.62 4.20
CA ARG A 3 -24.20 -4.23 4.56
C ARG A 3 -23.06 -3.33 4.10
N PHE A 4 -23.41 -2.19 3.52
CA PHE A 4 -22.46 -1.16 3.10
C PHE A 4 -22.74 0.14 3.87
N GLY A 5 -21.73 0.99 4.05
CA GLY A 5 -21.89 2.24 4.80
C GLY A 5 -22.09 2.05 6.32
N LYS A 6 -22.53 3.12 6.99
CA LYS A 6 -22.69 3.15 8.45
C LYS A 6 -23.93 2.38 8.92
N PRO A 7 -24.00 2.02 10.22
CA PRO A 7 -25.20 1.50 10.89
C PRO A 7 -26.46 2.37 10.72
N GLU A 8 -26.33 3.69 10.65
CA GLU A 8 -27.48 4.57 10.41
C GLU A 8 -27.97 4.58 8.95
N ASP A 9 -27.09 4.31 7.97
CA ASP A 9 -27.42 4.47 6.53
C ASP A 9 -28.37 3.37 6.00
N ARG A 10 -28.45 2.24 6.70
CA ARG A 10 -29.30 1.07 6.37
C ARG A 10 -29.15 0.58 4.91
N LEU A 11 -27.95 0.66 4.34
CA LEU A 11 -27.68 0.22 2.97
C LEU A 11 -27.27 -1.26 2.90
N TRP A 12 -27.79 -1.95 1.89
CA TRP A 12 -27.43 -3.33 1.56
C TRP A 12 -26.99 -3.45 0.10
N GLN A 13 -26.00 -4.30 -0.14
CA GLN A 13 -25.51 -4.66 -1.46
C GLN A 13 -25.66 -6.17 -1.66
N PHE A 14 -26.32 -6.51 -2.76
CA PHE A 14 -26.48 -7.87 -3.24
C PHE A 14 -25.81 -8.01 -4.60
N GLU A 15 -25.15 -9.13 -4.82
CA GLU A 15 -24.47 -9.46 -6.07
C GLU A 15 -24.87 -10.89 -6.43
N PHE A 16 -25.42 -11.05 -7.62
CA PHE A 16 -25.87 -12.34 -8.14
C PHE A 16 -25.29 -12.56 -9.52
N VAL A 17 -25.03 -13.83 -9.83
CA VAL A 17 -24.60 -14.23 -11.16
C VAL A 17 -25.82 -14.32 -12.05
N VAL A 18 -25.82 -13.58 -13.15
CA VAL A 18 -26.79 -13.77 -14.24
C VAL A 18 -26.41 -15.05 -14.96
N ALA A 19 -27.30 -16.04 -14.95
CA ALA A 19 -27.02 -17.35 -15.49
C ALA A 19 -26.88 -17.31 -17.02
N ARG A 20 -26.24 -18.33 -17.58
CA ARG A 20 -26.09 -18.45 -19.03
C ARG A 20 -27.48 -18.56 -19.68
N GLY A 21 -27.82 -17.58 -20.52
CA GLY A 21 -29.11 -17.52 -21.22
C GLY A 21 -30.13 -16.57 -20.59
N GLU A 22 -29.85 -16.01 -19.41
CA GLU A 22 -30.68 -14.94 -18.82
C GLU A 22 -30.28 -13.57 -19.38
N ASP A 23 -31.25 -12.67 -19.53
CA ASP A 23 -30.98 -11.28 -19.89
C ASP A 23 -30.71 -10.46 -18.62
N GLY A 24 -29.53 -9.83 -18.57
CA GLY A 24 -29.12 -9.07 -17.38
C GLY A 24 -29.95 -7.82 -17.12
N LYS A 25 -30.62 -7.25 -18.14
CA LYS A 25 -31.50 -6.09 -17.94
C LYS A 25 -32.82 -6.54 -17.33
N GLU A 26 -33.42 -7.60 -17.86
CA GLU A 26 -34.62 -8.23 -17.30
C GLU A 26 -34.40 -8.65 -15.83
N MET A 27 -33.24 -9.25 -15.53
CA MET A 27 -32.89 -9.62 -14.16
C MET A 27 -32.67 -8.42 -13.22
N SER A 28 -32.50 -7.21 -13.77
CA SER A 28 -32.39 -5.97 -13.00
C SER A 28 -33.72 -5.23 -12.81
N GLU A 29 -34.82 -5.78 -13.34
CA GLU A 29 -36.17 -5.23 -13.15
C GLU A 29 -36.72 -5.53 -11.75
N HIS A 30 -37.66 -4.69 -11.31
CA HIS A 30 -38.17 -4.69 -9.94
C HIS A 30 -38.70 -6.07 -9.49
N ASP A 31 -39.48 -6.75 -10.33
CA ASP A 31 -40.09 -8.04 -9.98
C ASP A 31 -39.03 -9.14 -9.81
N ASN A 32 -37.98 -9.13 -10.64
CA ASN A 32 -36.86 -10.06 -10.50
C ASN A 32 -36.01 -9.73 -9.27
N ILE A 33 -35.77 -8.45 -8.98
CA ILE A 33 -35.12 -8.03 -7.73
C ILE A 33 -35.91 -8.56 -6.53
N LYS A 34 -37.23 -8.41 -6.53
CA LYS A 34 -38.10 -8.91 -5.45
C LYS A 34 -37.96 -10.42 -5.30
N ARG A 35 -38.10 -11.16 -6.39
CA ARG A 35 -37.99 -12.63 -6.42
C ARG A 35 -36.65 -13.12 -5.87
N ILE A 36 -35.56 -12.40 -6.14
CA ILE A 36 -34.20 -12.83 -5.81
C ILE A 36 -33.78 -12.33 -4.42
N VAL A 37 -34.04 -11.07 -4.08
CA VAL A 37 -33.52 -10.40 -2.86
C VAL A 37 -34.39 -10.64 -1.64
N PHE A 38 -35.72 -10.59 -1.78
CA PHE A 38 -36.64 -10.63 -0.62
C PHE A 38 -36.48 -11.90 0.22
N PRO A 39 -36.25 -13.10 -0.36
CA PRO A 39 -35.97 -14.30 0.42
C PRO A 39 -34.75 -14.17 1.34
N TYR A 40 -33.72 -13.41 0.96
CA TYR A 40 -32.50 -13.24 1.78
C TYR A 40 -32.66 -12.25 2.95
N ILE A 41 -33.64 -11.36 2.88
CA ILE A 41 -33.94 -10.38 3.94
C ILE A 41 -35.18 -10.76 4.74
N THR A 42 -35.84 -11.86 4.38
CA THR A 42 -36.94 -12.44 5.13
C THR A 42 -36.38 -13.33 6.24
N HIS A 43 -36.83 -13.11 7.47
CA HIS A 43 -36.39 -13.88 8.61
C HIS A 43 -37.47 -14.91 8.99
N PRO A 44 -37.09 -16.13 9.38
CA PRO A 44 -38.07 -17.10 9.83
C PRO A 44 -38.79 -16.61 11.08
N GLY A 45 -40.11 -16.77 11.13
CA GLY A 45 -40.95 -16.31 12.24
C GLY A 45 -40.50 -16.88 13.59
N SER A 46 -40.03 -18.12 13.58
CA SER A 46 -39.51 -18.84 14.75
C SER A 46 -38.36 -18.13 15.46
N ARG A 47 -37.57 -17.30 14.75
CA ARG A 47 -36.52 -16.46 15.34
C ARG A 47 -37.08 -15.44 16.34
N TYR A 48 -38.35 -15.09 16.20
CA TYR A 48 -39.07 -14.09 16.99
C TYR A 48 -40.25 -14.69 17.77
N GLY A 49 -40.41 -16.01 17.77
CA GLY A 49 -41.57 -16.68 18.38
C GLY A 49 -42.89 -16.49 17.61
N LEU A 50 -42.82 -16.12 16.32
CA LEU A 50 -43.97 -15.93 15.45
C LEU A 50 -44.24 -17.18 14.61
N LYS A 51 -45.51 -17.41 14.25
CA LYS A 51 -45.91 -18.50 13.35
C LYS A 51 -45.54 -18.22 11.89
N GLU A 52 -45.60 -16.95 11.50
CA GLU A 52 -45.36 -16.49 10.14
C GLU A 52 -43.97 -15.85 10.02
N ASP A 53 -43.39 -15.93 8.84
CA ASP A 53 -42.11 -15.30 8.52
C ASP A 53 -42.21 -13.77 8.54
N VAL A 54 -41.11 -13.13 8.92
CA VAL A 54 -41.01 -11.67 9.03
C VAL A 54 -40.27 -11.12 7.82
N ALA A 55 -41.00 -10.42 6.95
CA ALA A 55 -40.45 -9.70 5.81
C ALA A 55 -40.53 -8.18 6.03
N PHE A 56 -39.61 -7.44 5.40
CA PHE A 56 -39.72 -5.99 5.32
C PHE A 56 -40.88 -5.61 4.38
N PRO A 57 -41.71 -4.62 4.73
CA PRO A 57 -42.70 -4.07 3.80
C PRO A 57 -42.02 -3.52 2.54
N GLU A 58 -42.66 -3.71 1.39
CA GLU A 58 -42.08 -3.34 0.08
C GLU A 58 -41.86 -1.83 -0.05
N ASP A 59 -42.78 -1.03 0.48
CA ASP A 59 -42.69 0.42 0.56
C ASP A 59 -41.57 0.91 1.50
N CYS A 60 -40.98 0.03 2.30
CA CYS A 60 -39.81 0.31 3.12
C CYS A 60 -38.48 -0.02 2.43
N ILE A 61 -38.50 -0.56 1.21
CA ILE A 61 -37.31 -0.93 0.44
C ILE A 61 -37.16 0.01 -0.75
N THR A 62 -36.03 0.73 -0.82
CA THR A 62 -35.70 1.58 -1.98
C THR A 62 -34.50 1.01 -2.72
N VAL A 63 -34.69 0.65 -4.00
CA VAL A 63 -33.59 0.23 -4.87
C VAL A 63 -32.86 1.46 -5.39
N LEU A 64 -31.67 1.74 -4.85
CA LEU A 64 -30.85 2.88 -5.29
C LEU A 64 -30.19 2.64 -6.64
N ARG A 65 -29.73 1.41 -6.91
CA ARG A 65 -29.07 1.02 -8.16
C ARG A 65 -29.14 -0.49 -8.35
N CYS A 66 -29.59 -0.92 -9.54
CA CYS A 66 -29.47 -2.30 -10.01
C CYS A 66 -29.02 -2.28 -11.47
N ARG A 67 -27.90 -2.93 -11.79
CA ARG A 67 -27.33 -2.95 -13.13
C ARG A 67 -26.63 -4.29 -13.37
N PRO A 68 -26.83 -4.93 -14.52
CA PRO A 68 -25.95 -6.00 -14.95
C PRO A 68 -24.57 -5.43 -15.25
N PHE A 69 -23.52 -6.16 -14.90
CA PHE A 69 -22.16 -5.79 -15.20
C PHE A 69 -21.34 -7.05 -15.50
N ALA A 70 -20.48 -6.96 -16.51
CA ALA A 70 -19.62 -8.04 -16.95
C ALA A 70 -18.19 -7.74 -16.51
N PHE A 71 -17.49 -8.79 -16.10
CA PHE A 71 -16.07 -8.70 -15.74
C PHE A 71 -15.21 -9.28 -16.84
N ALA A 72 -14.06 -8.67 -17.03
CA ALA A 72 -12.99 -9.24 -17.82
C ALA A 72 -11.68 -9.13 -17.03
N ALA A 73 -10.83 -10.14 -17.18
CA ALA A 73 -9.43 -10.04 -16.81
C ALA A 73 -8.66 -9.75 -18.10
N ARG A 74 -8.15 -8.52 -18.26
CA ARG A 74 -7.37 -8.12 -19.44
C ARG A 74 -6.21 -7.23 -19.02
N ASN A 75 -5.13 -7.31 -19.79
CA ASN A 75 -3.94 -6.50 -19.61
C ASN A 75 -3.39 -6.08 -20.98
N CYS A 76 -2.97 -4.84 -21.11
CA CYS A 76 -2.19 -4.36 -22.25
C CYS A 76 -0.82 -5.05 -22.27
N ASN A 77 -0.36 -5.43 -23.46
CA ASN A 77 0.97 -6.02 -23.66
C ASN A 77 2.12 -5.01 -23.42
N LYS A 78 1.85 -3.72 -23.65
CA LYS A 78 2.74 -2.59 -23.35
C LYS A 78 1.96 -1.50 -22.62
N TRP A 79 2.53 -0.95 -21.57
CA TRP A 79 1.92 0.14 -20.78
C TRP A 79 2.48 1.52 -21.12
N ALA A 80 3.55 1.56 -21.92
CA ALA A 80 4.12 2.80 -22.41
C ALA A 80 4.57 2.62 -23.87
N LEU A 81 4.33 3.66 -24.68
CA LEU A 81 4.84 3.76 -26.04
C LEU A 81 5.17 5.23 -26.33
N GLY A 82 6.45 5.52 -26.55
CA GLY A 82 6.93 6.89 -26.69
C GLY A 82 6.64 7.72 -25.44
N ARG A 83 5.79 8.74 -25.58
CA ARG A 83 5.38 9.66 -24.49
C ARG A 83 3.95 9.42 -24.01
N VAL A 84 3.37 8.27 -24.33
CA VAL A 84 2.01 7.87 -23.92
C VAL A 84 2.13 6.70 -22.97
N MET A 85 1.53 6.84 -21.78
CA MET A 85 1.50 5.81 -20.75
C MET A 85 0.05 5.50 -20.37
N LEU A 86 -0.22 4.22 -20.08
CA LEU A 86 -1.50 3.72 -19.61
C LEU A 86 -1.36 3.24 -18.16
N LEU A 87 -2.35 3.54 -17.32
CA LEU A 87 -2.38 3.12 -15.91
C LEU A 87 -3.82 2.86 -15.45
N GLY A 88 -3.99 2.07 -14.38
CA GLY A 88 -5.31 1.65 -13.92
C GLY A 88 -6.12 0.93 -15.01
N ASP A 89 -7.43 1.16 -15.04
CA ASP A 89 -8.38 0.50 -15.96
C ASP A 89 -8.03 0.67 -17.46
N ALA A 90 -7.24 1.70 -17.81
CA ALA A 90 -6.76 1.89 -19.19
C ALA A 90 -5.66 0.89 -19.59
N ALA A 91 -4.91 0.37 -18.61
CA ALA A 91 -3.83 -0.60 -18.82
C ALA A 91 -4.24 -2.03 -18.47
N HIS A 92 -5.11 -2.20 -17.47
CA HIS A 92 -5.53 -3.51 -16.98
C HIS A 92 -6.91 -3.44 -16.34
N VAL A 93 -7.69 -4.51 -16.51
CA VAL A 93 -8.98 -4.69 -15.84
C VAL A 93 -8.99 -6.01 -15.11
N PHE A 94 -9.50 -6.00 -13.89
CA PHE A 94 -9.64 -7.18 -13.03
C PHE A 94 -11.11 -7.46 -12.74
N PRO A 95 -11.47 -8.73 -12.47
CA PRO A 95 -12.67 -9.01 -11.69
C PRO A 95 -12.61 -8.24 -10.35
N PRO A 96 -13.72 -7.64 -9.86
CA PRO A 96 -13.71 -6.66 -8.76
C PRO A 96 -13.53 -7.30 -7.38
N PHE A 97 -13.12 -8.56 -7.32
CA PHE A 97 -12.96 -9.27 -6.06
C PHE A 97 -11.77 -8.69 -5.29
N GLY A 98 -12.02 -8.26 -4.05
CA GLY A 98 -10.99 -7.74 -3.15
C GLY A 98 -10.55 -6.29 -3.39
N GLY A 99 -11.29 -5.50 -4.18
CA GLY A 99 -11.05 -4.06 -4.35
C GLY A 99 -9.69 -3.71 -4.99
N GLN A 100 -9.11 -4.64 -5.76
CA GLN A 100 -7.74 -4.51 -6.27
C GLN A 100 -7.60 -3.50 -7.42
N GLY A 101 -8.64 -3.28 -8.25
CA GLY A 101 -8.56 -2.38 -9.40
C GLY A 101 -8.13 -0.96 -9.03
N ILE A 102 -8.90 -0.28 -8.17
CA ILE A 102 -8.58 1.08 -7.72
C ILE A 102 -7.25 1.14 -6.95
N ALA A 103 -6.98 0.15 -6.09
CA ALA A 103 -5.74 0.09 -5.33
C ALA A 103 -4.52 -0.11 -6.23
N SER A 104 -4.65 -0.87 -7.32
CA SER A 104 -3.60 -1.02 -8.33
C SER A 104 -3.39 0.28 -9.11
N GLY A 105 -4.46 0.93 -9.55
CA GLY A 105 -4.37 2.21 -10.26
C GLY A 105 -3.64 3.30 -9.46
N PHE A 106 -3.92 3.42 -8.15
CA PHE A 106 -3.16 4.34 -7.29
C PHE A 106 -1.67 4.00 -7.21
N ARG A 107 -1.33 2.71 -7.15
CA ARG A 107 0.08 2.28 -7.13
C ARG A 107 0.78 2.51 -8.46
N ASP A 108 0.08 2.30 -9.59
CA ASP A 108 0.61 2.58 -10.92
C ASP A 108 0.98 4.06 -11.03
N ALA A 109 0.06 4.96 -10.61
CA ALA A 109 0.29 6.40 -10.61
C ALA A 109 1.40 6.82 -9.64
N SER A 110 1.41 6.30 -8.42
CA SER A 110 2.43 6.61 -7.41
C SER A 110 3.83 6.19 -7.86
N ALA A 111 3.97 5.01 -8.46
CA ALA A 111 5.23 4.54 -9.01
C ALA A 111 5.63 5.38 -10.24
N LEU A 112 4.70 5.69 -11.15
CA LEU A 112 5.01 6.47 -12.35
C LEU A 112 5.39 7.93 -12.05
N ALA A 113 4.85 8.53 -10.99
CA ALA A 113 5.03 9.96 -10.71
C ALA A 113 6.50 10.36 -10.53
N TRP A 114 7.28 9.60 -9.75
CA TRP A 114 8.68 9.91 -9.54
C TRP A 114 9.54 9.55 -10.76
N TRP A 115 9.17 8.47 -11.47
CA TRP A 115 9.76 8.13 -12.76
C TRP A 115 9.67 9.26 -13.77
N LEU A 116 8.50 9.92 -13.84
CA LEU A 116 8.31 11.10 -14.68
C LEU A 116 9.11 12.30 -14.18
N ALA A 117 9.24 12.49 -12.86
CA ALA A 117 10.06 13.57 -12.31
C ALA A 117 11.53 13.43 -12.76
N VAL A 118 12.07 12.20 -12.77
CA VAL A 118 13.42 11.89 -13.25
C VAL A 118 13.50 12.07 -14.77
N ALA A 119 12.55 11.51 -15.53
CA ALA A 119 12.53 11.61 -17.00
C ALA A 119 12.37 13.05 -17.52
N CYS A 120 11.86 13.98 -16.70
CA CYS A 120 11.74 15.39 -17.03
C CYS A 120 13.00 16.22 -16.71
N ARG A 121 14.05 15.62 -16.13
CA ARG A 121 15.29 16.33 -15.85
C ARG A 121 16.01 16.73 -17.15
N PRO A 122 16.74 17.86 -17.15
CA PRO A 122 17.54 18.24 -18.31
C PRO A 122 18.48 17.10 -18.74
N ASN A 123 18.56 16.87 -20.05
CA ASN A 123 19.44 15.87 -20.69
C ASN A 123 19.16 14.38 -20.38
N PHE A 124 18.05 14.03 -19.71
CA PHE A 124 17.70 12.62 -19.51
C PHE A 124 17.47 11.89 -20.84
N LYS A 125 18.25 10.85 -21.10
CA LYS A 125 18.10 9.89 -22.22
C LYS A 125 18.55 8.53 -21.67
N PRO A 126 17.76 7.44 -21.73
CA PRO A 126 16.62 7.16 -22.60
C PRO A 126 15.31 6.81 -21.86
N TYR A 127 14.25 7.59 -22.09
CA TYR A 127 12.94 7.43 -21.41
C TYR A 127 12.25 6.08 -21.67
N GLU A 128 12.56 5.38 -22.75
CA GLU A 128 11.94 4.08 -23.08
C GLU A 128 12.35 2.98 -22.10
N GLN A 129 13.63 2.90 -21.74
CA GLN A 129 14.16 1.91 -20.81
C GLN A 129 13.60 2.14 -19.40
N LEU A 130 13.51 3.40 -18.98
CA LEU A 130 12.90 3.82 -17.72
C LEU A 130 11.42 3.41 -17.64
N LEU A 131 10.65 3.62 -18.71
CA LEU A 131 9.23 3.24 -18.74
C LEU A 131 9.04 1.72 -18.84
N GLU A 132 9.96 1.01 -19.49
CA GLU A 132 9.99 -0.46 -19.50
C GLU A 132 10.30 -1.03 -18.11
N ALA A 133 11.25 -0.43 -17.39
CA ALA A 133 11.56 -0.74 -15.99
C ALA A 133 10.32 -0.59 -15.10
N TRP A 134 9.67 0.57 -15.17
CA TRP A 134 8.41 0.82 -14.47
C TRP A 134 7.36 -0.23 -14.81
N TYR A 135 7.13 -0.53 -16.10
CA TYR A 135 6.18 -1.55 -16.51
C TYR A 135 6.52 -2.93 -15.93
N ASN A 136 7.79 -3.34 -15.95
CA ASN A 136 8.22 -4.63 -15.41
C ASN A 136 7.96 -4.73 -13.91
N GLU A 137 8.16 -3.65 -13.15
CA GLU A 137 7.81 -3.57 -11.73
C GLU A 137 6.30 -3.74 -11.53
N ARG A 138 5.49 -2.98 -12.28
CA ARG A 138 4.03 -3.03 -12.18
C ARG A 138 3.45 -4.37 -12.59
N LYS A 139 4.00 -5.00 -13.63
CA LYS A 139 3.57 -6.31 -14.13
C LYS A 139 3.70 -7.40 -13.07
N GLN A 140 4.79 -7.42 -12.30
CA GLN A 140 4.93 -8.40 -11.20
C GLN A 140 3.82 -8.28 -10.16
N GLN A 141 3.38 -7.05 -9.86
CA GLN A 141 2.27 -6.83 -8.95
C GLN A 141 0.93 -7.23 -9.58
N LEU A 142 0.72 -6.84 -10.84
CA LEU A 142 -0.48 -7.19 -11.61
C LEU A 142 -0.69 -8.71 -11.65
N ASP A 143 0.34 -9.48 -11.99
CA ASP A 143 0.26 -10.93 -12.10
C ASP A 143 -0.11 -11.57 -10.75
N ARG A 144 0.45 -11.06 -9.64
CA ARG A 144 0.07 -11.51 -8.29
C ARG A 144 -1.38 -11.17 -7.95
N SER A 145 -1.82 -9.95 -8.27
CA SER A 145 -3.21 -9.54 -8.05
C SER A 145 -4.18 -10.34 -8.90
N LEU A 146 -3.87 -10.61 -10.17
CA LEU A 146 -4.68 -11.45 -11.05
C LEU A 146 -4.80 -12.88 -10.51
N ASN A 147 -3.68 -13.49 -10.14
CA ASN A 147 -3.67 -14.84 -9.57
C ASN A 147 -4.51 -14.91 -8.30
N ALA A 148 -4.35 -13.94 -7.38
CA ALA A 148 -5.16 -13.88 -6.16
C ALA A 148 -6.65 -13.71 -6.47
N THR A 149 -7.01 -12.83 -7.41
CA THR A 149 -8.42 -12.59 -7.78
C THR A 149 -9.06 -13.81 -8.46
N VAL A 150 -8.32 -14.54 -9.30
CA VAL A 150 -8.79 -15.79 -9.94
C VAL A 150 -8.96 -16.91 -8.90
N GLU A 151 -8.05 -17.02 -7.92
CA GLU A 151 -8.16 -17.99 -6.83
C GLU A 151 -9.30 -17.69 -5.85
N THR A 152 -9.71 -16.42 -5.71
CA THR A 152 -10.71 -15.99 -4.71
C THR A 152 -12.17 -16.13 -5.21
N VAL A 153 -12.43 -16.87 -6.30
CA VAL A 153 -13.80 -17.19 -6.71
C VAL A 153 -14.43 -18.06 -5.61
N PRO A 154 -15.42 -17.58 -4.83
CA PRO A 154 -15.83 -18.25 -3.61
C PRO A 154 -16.61 -19.54 -3.92
N SER A 155 -16.19 -20.67 -3.33
CA SER A 155 -16.88 -21.95 -3.44
C SER A 155 -17.33 -22.56 -2.10
N SER A 156 -17.18 -21.89 -0.95
CA SER A 156 -17.71 -22.43 0.33
C SER A 156 -17.91 -21.41 1.47
N PRO A 157 -18.86 -21.69 2.39
CA PRO A 157 -19.15 -20.86 3.56
C PRO A 157 -18.07 -20.93 4.67
N MET A 158 -17.97 -19.85 5.47
CA MET A 158 -16.95 -19.63 6.52
C MET A 158 -17.06 -20.57 7.72
N ILE A 159 -15.91 -21.07 8.20
CA ILE A 159 -15.76 -21.78 9.49
C ILE A 159 -15.02 -20.87 10.52
N PRO A 160 -15.50 -20.72 11.76
CA PRO A 160 -14.92 -19.81 12.77
C PRO A 160 -13.44 -20.05 13.13
N SER A 161 -12.95 -21.29 13.10
CA SER A 161 -11.54 -21.63 13.42
C SER A 161 -10.54 -21.15 12.36
N VAL A 162 -11.00 -20.85 11.13
CA VAL A 162 -10.18 -20.36 10.01
C VAL A 162 -10.40 -18.85 9.79
N ARG A 163 -11.20 -18.21 10.65
CA ARG A 163 -11.64 -16.82 10.50
C ARG A 163 -10.48 -15.84 10.40
N ARG A 164 -9.46 -15.94 11.26
CA ARG A 164 -8.29 -15.06 11.21
C ARG A 164 -7.47 -15.25 9.93
N TRP A 165 -7.32 -16.48 9.47
CA TRP A 165 -6.60 -16.80 8.23
C TRP A 165 -7.33 -16.23 7.00
N LEU A 166 -8.66 -16.30 6.99
CA LEU A 166 -9.51 -15.65 5.98
C LEU A 166 -9.46 -14.12 6.09
N GLU A 167 -9.51 -13.56 7.30
CA GLU A 167 -9.43 -12.11 7.57
C GLU A 167 -8.09 -11.50 7.11
N GLN A 168 -6.99 -12.26 7.21
CA GLN A 168 -5.69 -11.83 6.69
C GLN A 168 -5.68 -11.75 5.16
N GLY A 169 -6.44 -12.60 4.46
CA GLY A 169 -6.48 -12.65 3.00
C GLY A 169 -5.07 -12.68 2.39
N ALA A 170 -4.84 -11.87 1.36
CA ALA A 170 -3.53 -11.73 0.72
C ALA A 170 -2.43 -11.16 1.64
N ARG A 171 -2.78 -10.47 2.75
CA ARG A 171 -1.79 -9.88 3.68
C ARG A 171 -1.00 -10.94 4.45
N ARG A 172 -1.46 -12.19 4.50
CA ARG A 172 -0.75 -13.31 5.13
C ARG A 172 0.61 -13.60 4.47
N PHE A 173 0.75 -13.23 3.20
CA PHE A 173 1.98 -13.44 2.44
C PHE A 173 3.03 -12.36 2.71
N GLY A 174 2.75 -11.46 3.66
CA GLY A 174 3.64 -10.37 4.05
C GLY A 174 3.55 -9.17 3.11
N MET A 175 4.53 -8.29 3.23
CA MET A 175 4.64 -7.13 2.35
C MET A 175 4.98 -7.55 0.92
N THR A 176 4.46 -6.79 -0.05
CA THR A 176 4.79 -7.00 -1.46
C THR A 176 6.28 -6.77 -1.67
N ARG A 177 6.96 -7.72 -2.32
CA ARG A 177 8.37 -7.63 -2.70
C ARG A 177 8.54 -7.91 -4.19
N TYR A 178 9.21 -7.03 -4.92
CA TYR A 178 9.61 -7.29 -6.30
C TYR A 178 10.82 -8.22 -6.36
N THR A 179 10.79 -9.11 -7.34
CA THR A 179 11.93 -9.92 -7.73
C THR A 179 12.72 -9.11 -8.75
N TYR A 180 14.00 -8.88 -8.49
CA TYR A 180 14.83 -8.10 -9.39
C TYR A 180 14.87 -8.71 -10.80
N GLN A 181 14.86 -7.83 -11.80
CA GLN A 181 15.12 -8.13 -13.21
C GLN A 181 16.02 -7.02 -13.76
N PRO A 182 16.85 -7.29 -14.80
CA PRO A 182 17.65 -6.26 -15.44
C PRO A 182 16.81 -5.04 -15.82
N GLY A 183 17.32 -3.85 -15.51
CA GLY A 183 16.61 -2.59 -15.68
C GLY A 183 15.66 -2.24 -14.53
N MET A 184 15.53 -3.05 -13.47
CA MET A 184 14.81 -2.65 -12.25
C MET A 184 15.67 -1.84 -11.31
N GLU A 185 15.02 -0.97 -10.54
CA GLU A 185 15.68 0.23 -10.07
C GLU A 185 15.75 0.18 -8.55
N PHE A 186 16.45 -0.87 -8.10
CA PHE A 186 16.82 -1.21 -6.73
C PHE A 186 17.95 -2.24 -6.74
N ILE A 187 18.80 -2.23 -5.70
CA ILE A 187 19.94 -3.13 -5.56
C ILE A 187 19.42 -4.52 -5.15
N PRO A 188 19.73 -5.64 -5.85
CA PRO A 188 19.16 -6.96 -5.58
C PRO A 188 19.78 -7.66 -4.34
N LYS A 189 19.81 -6.97 -3.20
CA LYS A 189 20.40 -7.46 -1.94
C LYS A 189 19.48 -7.19 -0.75
N GLY A 190 19.42 -8.16 0.17
CA GLY A 190 18.81 -7.98 1.48
C GLY A 190 17.29 -7.73 1.45
N ALA A 191 16.88 -6.61 2.03
CA ALA A 191 15.49 -6.17 2.11
C ALA A 191 15.04 -5.31 0.91
N SER A 192 15.93 -5.00 -0.04
CA SER A 192 15.61 -4.22 -1.23
C SER A 192 14.55 -4.90 -2.10
N GLY A 193 13.81 -4.08 -2.87
CA GLY A 193 12.64 -4.50 -3.64
C GLY A 193 11.39 -4.78 -2.79
N LEU A 194 11.48 -4.65 -1.46
CA LEU A 194 10.34 -4.73 -0.55
C LEU A 194 9.63 -3.37 -0.47
N PHE A 195 8.30 -3.36 -0.46
CA PHE A 195 7.57 -2.16 -0.04
C PHE A 195 7.66 -2.01 1.47
N LEU A 196 8.17 -0.87 1.92
CA LEU A 196 8.31 -0.56 3.34
C LEU A 196 6.93 -0.56 4.03
N PRO A 197 6.71 -1.30 5.14
CA PRO A 197 5.49 -1.18 5.94
C PRO A 197 5.29 0.25 6.43
N GLN A 198 4.05 0.71 6.48
CA GLN A 198 3.72 1.97 7.16
C GLN A 198 3.22 1.61 8.56
N ILE A 199 3.81 2.22 9.57
CA ILE A 199 3.43 2.04 10.97
C ILE A 199 3.15 3.39 11.63
N TYR A 200 2.58 3.36 12.82
CA TYR A 200 2.38 4.53 13.66
C TYR A 200 3.68 4.94 14.34
N CYS A 201 3.91 6.24 14.42
CA CYS A 201 5.06 6.80 15.10
C CYS A 201 4.72 8.10 15.83
N LEU A 202 5.59 8.48 16.75
CA LEU A 202 5.52 9.73 17.51
C LEU A 202 6.83 10.51 17.31
N PRO A 203 6.78 11.73 16.75
CA PRO A 203 7.95 12.59 16.60
C PRO A 203 8.58 12.95 17.94
N LEU A 204 9.92 12.99 17.97
CA LEU A 204 10.74 13.30 19.15
C LEU A 204 11.46 14.65 18.98
N ILE A 205 10.75 15.72 18.61
CA ILE A 205 11.35 17.00 18.15
C ILE A 205 11.07 18.17 19.10
N ALA A 206 12.00 19.11 19.30
CA ALA A 206 11.83 20.20 20.27
C ALA A 206 10.83 21.27 19.82
N ASN A 207 9.51 21.03 19.85
CA ASN A 207 8.46 22.05 19.70
C ASN A 207 7.09 21.55 20.20
N ASN A 208 6.13 22.45 20.47
CA ASN A 208 4.81 22.18 21.08
C ASN A 208 3.92 21.09 20.40
N ASP A 209 4.33 20.52 19.26
CA ASP A 209 3.71 19.36 18.60
C ASP A 209 4.33 18.01 19.01
N LEU A 210 5.24 18.01 19.99
CA LEU A 210 5.81 16.82 20.65
C LEU A 210 4.70 15.82 20.99
N ASN A 211 4.76 14.64 20.38
CA ASN A 211 3.79 13.54 20.52
C ASN A 211 2.48 13.64 19.71
N LYS A 212 2.42 14.44 18.65
CA LYS A 212 1.31 14.25 17.71
C LYS A 212 1.50 12.93 16.96
N MET A 213 0.55 12.03 17.13
CA MET A 213 0.51 10.76 16.41
C MET A 213 0.62 11.00 14.90
N ALA A 214 1.50 10.24 14.24
CA ALA A 214 1.76 10.31 12.82
C ALA A 214 1.93 8.90 12.23
N PHE A 215 1.91 8.81 10.90
CA PHE A 215 2.39 7.65 10.17
C PHE A 215 3.88 7.85 9.84
N THR A 216 4.63 6.76 9.72
CA THR A 216 6.06 6.82 9.33
C THR A 216 6.27 7.60 8.02
N ASP A 217 5.34 7.50 7.08
CA ASP A 217 5.42 8.19 5.79
C ASP A 217 5.37 9.71 5.95
N ASP A 218 4.67 10.24 6.97
CA ASP A 218 4.60 11.68 7.26
C ASP A 218 5.98 12.25 7.64
N ILE A 219 6.87 11.40 8.17
CA ILE A 219 8.23 11.76 8.59
C ILE A 219 9.24 11.45 7.48
N ILE A 220 9.14 10.27 6.87
CA ILE A 220 10.05 9.83 5.81
C ILE A 220 9.96 10.77 4.60
N PHE A 221 8.75 11.11 4.17
CA PHE A 221 8.47 11.95 3.01
C PHE A 221 7.96 13.34 3.41
N HIS A 222 8.44 13.86 4.54
CA HIS A 222 8.01 15.16 5.05
C HIS A 222 8.16 16.27 3.98
N PRO A 223 7.19 17.19 3.78
CA PRO A 223 7.18 18.15 2.66
C PRO A 223 8.39 19.10 2.57
N SER A 224 9.12 19.28 3.68
CA SER A 224 10.33 20.09 3.71
C SER A 224 11.51 19.43 3.03
N LYS A 225 11.50 18.10 2.89
CA LYS A 225 12.54 17.31 2.25
C LYS A 225 12.47 17.45 0.73
N LYS A 226 13.62 17.42 0.06
CA LYS A 226 13.79 17.78 -1.36
C LYS A 226 14.46 16.69 -2.17
N CYS A 227 15.24 15.82 -1.54
CA CYS A 227 15.84 14.68 -2.23
C CYS A 227 14.76 13.72 -2.74
N ILE A 228 14.92 13.18 -3.95
CA ILE A 228 13.98 12.18 -4.50
C ILE A 228 14.01 10.92 -3.65
N PHE A 229 15.20 10.47 -3.28
CA PHE A 229 15.35 9.31 -2.41
C PHE A 229 15.44 9.75 -0.95
N GLN A 230 14.90 8.94 -0.06
CA GLN A 230 14.81 9.25 1.36
C GLN A 230 15.59 8.23 2.17
N VAL A 231 16.35 8.72 3.15
CA VAL A 231 17.12 7.88 4.08
C VAL A 231 16.26 7.55 5.29
N LEU A 232 16.16 6.27 5.62
CA LEU A 232 15.54 5.76 6.83
C LEU A 232 16.54 4.92 7.63
N ILE A 233 16.74 5.30 8.89
CA ILE A 233 17.68 4.69 9.82
C ILE A 233 16.88 4.07 10.97
N LEU A 234 17.03 2.77 11.17
CA LEU A 234 16.36 2.03 12.24
C LEU A 234 17.31 1.85 13.42
N LEU A 235 16.95 2.43 14.57
CA LEU A 235 17.74 2.38 15.79
C LEU A 235 16.93 1.78 16.93
N ASP A 236 17.62 1.22 17.92
CA ASP A 236 16.96 0.72 19.13
C ASP A 236 16.83 1.82 20.19
N LYS A 237 17.79 2.73 20.26
CA LYS A 237 17.83 3.83 21.22
C LYS A 237 18.17 5.17 20.57
N LEU A 238 17.78 6.26 21.24
CA LEU A 238 18.03 7.61 20.72
C LEU A 238 19.51 8.02 20.76
N ASP A 239 20.30 7.50 21.70
CA ASP A 239 21.73 7.81 21.83
C ASP A 239 22.58 7.27 20.67
N GLU A 240 22.07 6.31 19.90
CA GLU A 240 22.69 5.76 18.70
C GLU A 240 22.67 6.72 17.50
N THR A 241 21.85 7.77 17.53
CA THR A 241 21.66 8.74 16.42
C THR A 241 22.97 9.36 15.95
N LYS A 242 23.85 9.75 16.87
CA LYS A 242 25.16 10.35 16.54
C LYS A 242 26.06 9.39 15.76
N GLN A 243 26.15 8.14 16.20
CA GLN A 243 26.95 7.12 15.52
C GLN A 243 26.36 6.81 14.14
N ALA A 244 25.03 6.72 14.05
CA ALA A 244 24.35 6.46 12.79
C ALA A 244 24.45 7.62 11.80
N ALA A 245 24.46 8.87 12.28
CA ALA A 245 24.65 10.05 11.44
C ALA A 245 26.00 10.03 10.71
N ALA A 246 27.07 9.57 11.38
CA ALA A 246 28.41 9.46 10.79
C ALA A 246 28.47 8.49 9.59
N VAL A 247 27.56 7.51 9.50
CA VAL A 247 27.47 6.58 8.36
C VAL A 247 27.08 7.33 7.09
N PHE A 248 26.20 8.33 7.21
CA PHE A 248 25.69 9.14 6.10
C PHE A 248 26.43 10.47 5.93
N GLU A 249 27.51 10.69 6.69
CA GLU A 249 28.35 11.86 6.48
C GLU A 249 28.83 11.91 5.03
N ASP A 250 28.64 13.07 4.41
CA ASP A 250 28.92 13.37 3.01
C ASP A 250 28.18 12.54 1.95
N ILE A 251 27.06 11.88 2.29
CA ILE A 251 26.29 11.05 1.34
C ILE A 251 25.75 11.84 0.12
N ASP A 252 25.60 13.15 0.27
CA ASP A 252 25.16 14.08 -0.77
C ASP A 252 26.13 14.07 -1.98
N ASN A 253 27.45 13.92 -1.75
CA ASN A 253 28.45 13.92 -2.81
C ASN A 253 28.42 12.67 -3.71
N PRO A 254 28.54 11.42 -3.19
CA PRO A 254 28.48 10.22 -4.02
C PRO A 254 27.10 10.02 -4.67
N SER A 255 26.04 10.58 -4.11
CA SER A 255 24.69 10.49 -4.69
C SER A 255 24.35 11.62 -5.66
N ASP A 256 25.26 12.55 -5.95
CA ASP A 256 25.00 13.73 -6.79
C ASP A 256 23.78 14.55 -6.32
N GLY A 257 23.60 14.65 -5.00
CA GLY A 257 22.48 15.37 -4.36
C GLY A 257 21.15 14.62 -4.31
N GLU A 258 21.11 13.35 -4.73
CA GLU A 258 19.89 12.52 -4.68
C GLU A 258 19.52 12.03 -3.29
N LEU A 259 20.47 12.09 -2.36
CA LEU A 259 20.30 11.86 -0.94
C LEU A 259 20.88 13.03 -0.16
N SER A 260 20.34 13.28 1.03
CA SER A 260 20.95 14.23 1.96
C SER A 260 20.98 13.68 3.38
N ALA A 261 22.14 13.78 4.03
CA ALA A 261 22.28 13.41 5.44
C ALA A 261 21.36 14.24 6.35
N ARG A 262 21.06 15.48 5.95
CA ARG A 262 20.18 16.42 6.68
C ARG A 262 18.70 16.01 6.62
N GLU A 263 18.34 15.19 5.64
CA GLU A 263 16.97 14.69 5.44
C GLU A 263 16.76 13.29 6.03
N ALA A 264 17.80 12.70 6.64
CA ALA A 264 17.72 11.36 7.21
C ALA A 264 16.67 11.26 8.32
N THR A 265 15.83 10.24 8.21
CA THR A 265 14.81 9.89 9.20
C THR A 265 15.36 8.88 10.19
N TYR A 266 15.23 9.16 11.49
CA TYR A 266 15.68 8.25 12.54
C TYR A 266 14.45 7.66 13.22
N LEU A 267 14.25 6.35 13.08
CA LEU A 267 13.12 5.63 13.66
C LEU A 267 13.58 4.75 14.84
N ILE A 268 13.24 5.19 16.05
CA ILE A 268 13.61 4.56 17.31
C ILE A 268 12.61 3.44 17.66
N HIS A 269 13.10 2.22 17.86
CA HIS A 269 12.28 1.04 18.18
C HIS A 269 12.04 0.83 19.69
N ASN A 270 12.55 1.73 20.53
CA ASN A 270 12.17 1.81 21.94
C ASN A 270 10.85 2.60 22.09
N LEU A 271 9.76 1.88 22.39
CA LEU A 271 8.43 2.44 22.65
C LEU A 271 8.39 3.43 23.82
N ASN A 272 9.34 3.30 24.76
CA ASN A 272 9.41 4.15 25.95
C ASN A 272 10.28 5.38 25.75
N GLU A 273 10.83 5.60 24.56
CA GLU A 273 11.65 6.78 24.29
C GLU A 273 10.83 8.07 24.42
N ARG A 274 11.34 9.04 25.17
CA ARG A 274 10.68 10.33 25.43
C ARG A 274 11.65 11.50 25.32
N PHE A 275 12.94 11.24 25.15
CA PHE A 275 13.91 12.30 24.95
C PHE A 275 13.74 12.92 23.58
N VAL A 276 14.09 14.20 23.52
CA VAL A 276 13.98 15.02 22.33
C VAL A 276 15.30 14.99 21.58
N ASP A 277 15.19 14.92 20.26
CA ASP A 277 16.30 14.97 19.33
C ASP A 277 16.33 16.34 18.61
N PRO A 278 17.52 16.90 18.36
CA PRO A 278 17.64 18.11 17.54
C PRO A 278 17.21 17.91 16.08
N ASN A 279 17.27 16.69 15.54
CA ASN A 279 16.85 16.41 14.17
C ASN A 279 15.31 16.40 14.08
N PRO A 280 14.71 17.20 13.16
CA PRO A 280 13.26 17.31 13.01
C PRO A 280 12.58 16.05 12.43
N PHE A 281 13.35 15.06 12.00
CA PHE A 281 12.88 13.80 11.40
C PHE A 281 13.16 12.58 12.28
N THR A 282 13.39 12.81 13.57
CA THR A 282 13.50 11.73 14.55
C THR A 282 12.13 11.41 15.14
N ALA A 283 11.76 10.14 15.12
CA ALA A 283 10.52 9.62 15.68
C ALA A 283 10.76 8.27 16.35
N ARG A 284 9.91 7.90 17.31
CA ARG A 284 9.83 6.51 17.78
C ARG A 284 8.60 5.81 17.23
N ILE A 285 8.65 4.49 17.19
CA ILE A 285 7.45 3.68 16.95
C ILE A 285 6.38 3.94 18.03
N ALA A 286 5.11 3.75 17.66
CA ALA A 286 3.97 3.96 18.54
C ALA A 286 3.03 2.75 18.54
N THR A 287 2.40 2.50 19.69
CA THR A 287 1.49 1.39 19.91
C THR A 287 0.12 1.59 19.27
N ALA A 288 -0.60 0.49 19.06
CA ALA A 288 -2.02 0.53 18.69
C ALA A 288 -2.87 1.36 19.68
N LYS A 289 -2.55 1.27 20.98
CA LYS A 289 -3.26 1.99 22.04
C LYS A 289 -3.03 3.49 21.97
N GLU A 290 -1.79 3.92 21.75
CA GLU A 290 -1.46 5.33 21.54
C GLU A 290 -2.20 5.88 20.30
N PHE A 291 -2.23 5.11 19.21
CA PHE A 291 -2.98 5.50 18.01
C PHE A 291 -4.49 5.62 18.28
N ALA A 292 -5.09 4.65 18.97
CA ALA A 292 -6.52 4.64 19.29
C ALA A 292 -6.96 5.87 20.11
N GLN A 293 -6.07 6.39 20.96
CA GLN A 293 -6.30 7.59 21.77
C GLN A 293 -6.08 8.90 21.00
N SER A 294 -5.52 8.83 19.79
CA SER A 294 -5.19 10.00 18.98
C SER A 294 -6.39 10.52 18.17
N PRO A 295 -6.38 11.80 17.77
CA PRO A 295 -7.37 12.35 16.84
C PRO A 295 -7.43 11.59 15.50
N LEU A 296 -6.35 10.93 15.07
CA LEU A 296 -6.31 10.17 13.82
C LEU A 296 -7.20 8.92 13.84
N CYS A 297 -7.56 8.40 15.01
CA CYS A 297 -8.48 7.27 15.15
C CYS A 297 -9.96 7.71 15.27
N LYS A 298 -10.25 9.02 15.33
CA LYS A 298 -11.62 9.52 15.47
C LYS A 298 -12.49 9.07 14.29
N GLY A 299 -13.57 8.35 14.58
CA GLY A 299 -14.47 7.80 13.55
C GLY A 299 -13.94 6.55 12.84
N ARG A 300 -12.86 5.94 13.35
CA ARG A 300 -12.29 4.69 12.83
C ARG A 300 -12.37 3.60 13.92
N PRO A 301 -12.46 2.32 13.55
CA PRO A 301 -12.34 1.24 14.52
C PRO A 301 -10.93 1.22 15.12
N GLU A 302 -10.82 0.84 16.39
CA GLU A 302 -9.52 0.65 17.03
C GLU A 302 -8.66 -0.38 16.29
N PRO A 303 -7.34 -0.17 16.15
CA PRO A 303 -6.47 -1.11 15.47
C PRO A 303 -6.44 -2.45 16.20
N ARG A 304 -6.69 -3.54 15.45
CA ARG A 304 -6.57 -4.92 15.95
C ARG A 304 -5.40 -5.61 15.29
N TYR A 305 -4.64 -6.39 16.06
CA TYR A 305 -3.48 -7.17 15.59
C TYR A 305 -2.37 -6.33 14.94
N TYR A 306 -2.29 -5.05 15.29
CA TYR A 306 -1.21 -4.19 14.86
C TYR A 306 0.11 -4.63 15.49
N ASP A 307 1.20 -4.49 14.73
CA ASP A 307 2.55 -4.90 15.13
C ASP A 307 3.48 -3.69 15.01
N GLU A 308 3.84 -3.11 16.14
CA GLU A 308 4.70 -1.94 16.25
C GLU A 308 6.07 -2.16 15.59
N TYR A 309 6.54 -3.41 15.58
CA TYR A 309 7.86 -3.80 15.10
C TYR A 309 7.85 -4.30 13.65
N HIS A 310 6.76 -4.07 12.91
CA HIS A 310 6.56 -4.66 11.58
C HIS A 310 7.69 -4.28 10.61
N ILE A 311 8.13 -3.01 10.59
CA ILE A 311 9.27 -2.58 9.77
C ILE A 311 10.53 -3.40 10.11
N LYS A 312 10.93 -3.44 11.39
CA LYS A 312 12.14 -4.15 11.83
C LYS A 312 12.11 -5.65 11.49
N LYS A 313 10.95 -6.30 11.59
CA LYS A 313 10.76 -7.71 11.22
C LYS A 313 10.93 -7.96 9.73
N GLU A 314 10.33 -7.10 8.90
CA GLU A 314 10.34 -7.23 7.44
C GLU A 314 11.73 -6.98 6.82
N VAL A 315 12.47 -6.03 7.39
CA VAL A 315 13.83 -5.71 6.92
C VAL A 315 14.94 -6.56 7.54
N LYS A 316 14.61 -7.57 8.37
CA LYS A 316 15.51 -8.65 8.81
C LYS A 316 16.91 -8.20 9.27
N GLY A 317 17.00 -7.11 10.04
CA GLY A 317 18.24 -6.64 10.66
C GLY A 317 19.04 -5.60 9.86
N TYR A 318 18.65 -5.27 8.63
CA TYR A 318 19.21 -4.11 7.92
C TYR A 318 18.77 -2.81 8.61
N LYS A 319 19.73 -1.95 8.94
CA LYS A 319 19.49 -0.72 9.72
C LYS A 319 19.42 0.53 8.87
N TYR A 320 20.14 0.56 7.75
CA TYR A 320 20.28 1.71 6.89
C TYR A 320 19.53 1.44 5.59
N LEU A 321 18.48 2.20 5.33
CA LEU A 321 17.60 1.97 4.18
C LEU A 321 17.57 3.24 3.32
N ILE A 322 17.67 3.05 2.01
CA ILE A 322 17.39 4.08 1.02
C ILE A 322 16.03 3.74 0.40
N ILE A 323 15.10 4.69 0.47
CA ILE A 323 13.68 4.50 0.16
C ILE A 323 13.31 5.36 -1.05
N ARG A 324 12.64 4.76 -2.02
CA ARG A 324 12.04 5.45 -3.17
C ARG A 324 10.76 6.20 -2.77
N PRO A 325 10.34 7.23 -3.53
CA PRO A 325 9.07 7.94 -3.29
C PRO A 325 7.82 7.06 -3.26
N ASP A 326 7.84 5.92 -3.94
CA ASP A 326 6.76 4.93 -3.97
C ASP A 326 6.83 3.90 -2.82
N ARG A 327 7.72 4.12 -1.84
CA ARG A 327 7.99 3.29 -0.65
C ARG A 327 8.72 1.98 -0.92
N LEU A 328 9.20 1.76 -2.15
CA LEU A 328 10.08 0.63 -2.42
C LEU A 328 11.43 0.87 -1.75
N ILE A 329 11.97 -0.13 -1.07
CA ILE A 329 13.35 -0.09 -0.56
C ILE A 329 14.29 -0.25 -1.76
N TYR A 330 14.99 0.82 -2.12
CA TYR A 330 16.01 0.82 -3.17
C TYR A 330 17.25 0.04 -2.72
N ALA A 331 17.71 0.29 -1.50
CA ALA A 331 18.86 -0.39 -0.92
C ALA A 331 18.65 -0.62 0.57
N SER A 332 19.12 -1.77 1.04
CA SER A 332 19.22 -2.11 2.46
C SER A 332 20.67 -2.43 2.81
N CYS A 333 21.24 -1.67 3.74
CA CYS A 333 22.66 -1.65 4.04
C CYS A 333 22.91 -1.93 5.55
N VAL A 334 24.08 -2.49 5.86
CA VAL A 334 24.51 -2.75 7.25
C VAL A 334 25.60 -1.82 7.76
N ASP A 335 26.33 -1.14 6.87
CA ASP A 335 27.43 -0.24 7.21
C ASP A 335 27.62 0.90 6.19
N LYS A 336 28.61 1.76 6.43
CA LYS A 336 28.94 2.90 5.56
C LYS A 336 29.42 2.49 4.17
N VAL A 337 30.16 1.38 4.05
CA VAL A 337 30.70 0.94 2.75
C VAL A 337 29.55 0.57 1.82
N GLU A 338 28.55 -0.14 2.33
CA GLU A 338 27.35 -0.49 1.57
C GLU A 338 26.47 0.74 1.25
N VAL A 339 26.34 1.67 2.20
CA VAL A 339 25.60 2.93 2.00
C VAL A 339 26.25 3.78 0.90
N ASP A 340 27.57 4.00 0.98
CA ASP A 340 28.31 4.79 0.01
C ASP A 340 28.28 4.11 -1.38
N SER A 341 28.37 2.78 -1.44
CA SER A 341 28.23 2.02 -2.70
C SER A 341 26.84 2.21 -3.32
N ALA A 342 25.77 2.11 -2.50
CA ALA A 342 24.41 2.29 -2.97
C ALA A 342 24.14 3.72 -3.44
N ALA A 343 24.68 4.72 -2.75
CA ALA A 343 24.60 6.13 -3.13
C ALA A 343 25.30 6.41 -4.46
N LYS A 344 26.51 5.86 -4.67
CA LYS A 344 27.27 6.01 -5.94
C LYS A 344 26.54 5.45 -7.16
N ALA A 345 25.66 4.48 -6.97
CA ALA A 345 24.87 3.91 -8.05
C ALA A 345 23.70 4.82 -8.49
N LEU A 346 23.22 5.75 -7.65
CA LEU A 346 22.04 6.57 -7.93
C LEU A 346 22.21 7.51 -9.14
N PRO A 347 23.32 8.26 -9.30
CA PRO A 347 23.43 9.20 -10.42
C PRO A 347 23.38 8.51 -11.79
N GLY A 348 24.10 7.41 -11.95
CA GLY A 348 24.06 6.63 -13.20
C GLY A 348 22.66 6.09 -13.48
N LEU A 349 21.98 5.57 -12.45
CA LEU A 349 20.58 5.15 -12.48
C LEU A 349 19.65 6.25 -13.02
N LEU A 350 19.75 7.45 -12.45
CA LEU A 350 18.83 8.55 -12.69
C LEU A 350 19.22 9.43 -13.88
N ASN A 351 20.38 9.18 -14.49
CA ASN A 351 20.82 9.82 -15.73
C ASN A 351 20.66 8.89 -16.95
N GLY A 352 20.21 7.64 -16.76
CA GLY A 352 19.99 6.67 -17.83
C GLY A 352 21.27 5.98 -18.31
N GLU A 353 22.30 5.91 -17.46
CA GLU A 353 23.49 5.11 -17.73
C GLU A 353 23.17 3.63 -17.49
N THR A 354 23.29 2.80 -18.53
CA THR A 354 23.10 1.36 -18.39
C THR A 354 24.23 0.76 -17.55
N HIS A 355 23.90 0.24 -16.37
CA HIS A 355 24.82 -0.56 -15.58
C HIS A 355 24.55 -2.06 -15.80
N ASP A 356 25.57 -2.79 -16.27
CA ASP A 356 25.69 -4.22 -15.99
C ASP A 356 26.12 -4.33 -14.52
N ILE A 357 25.19 -4.69 -13.62
CA ILE A 357 25.48 -4.95 -12.19
C ILE A 357 26.16 -6.31 -12.03
#